data_AF-A0A3R9NBR0-F1
#
_entry.id   AF-A0A3R9NBR0-F1
#
_cell.length_a   1.000
_cell.length_b   1.000
_cell.length_c   1.000
_cell.angle_alpha   90.00
_cell.angle_beta   90.00
_cell.angle_gamma   90.00
#
_symmetry.space_group_name_H-M   'P 1'
#
loop_
_entity.id
_entity.type
_entity.pdbx_description
1 polymer ?
#
loop_
_entity_poly.entity_id
_entity_poly.type
_entity_poly.pdbx_seq_one_letter_code
_entity_poly.pdbx_strand_id
1 'polypeptide(L)' 'MNHNKDYDRDHDREDTLHTGGLQDVLKQAYEVEDELMRQYMITAERIHDNPELKDRLLNFAQGNAKRTRQLQDELKQL' A
#
# COMPACT_ATOMS: atom_id res chain seq x y z
N MET A 1 9.78 -2.22 55.18
CA MET A 1 9.13 -3.42 54.62
C MET A 1 8.53 -3.04 53.27
N ASN A 2 8.90 -3.81 52.25
CA ASN A 2 8.65 -3.73 50.79
C ASN A 2 7.74 -2.64 50.21
N HIS A 3 8.37 -1.68 49.53
CA HIS A 3 7.88 -1.17 48.24
C HIS A 3 8.24 -2.20 47.15
N ASN A 4 7.43 -3.25 46.99
CA ASN A 4 7.32 -3.92 45.69
C ASN A 4 6.32 -3.06 44.90
N LYS A 5 6.76 -2.17 44.00
CA LYS A 5 7.11 -2.51 42.61
C LYS A 5 6.22 -3.64 42.11
N ASP A 6 5.07 -3.25 41.59
CA ASP A 6 4.48 -3.80 40.37
C ASP A 6 3.86 -2.60 39.63
N TYR A 7 4.75 -1.75 39.12
CA TYR A 7 4.44 -0.96 37.92
C TYR A 7 4.61 -1.91 36.73
N ASP A 8 3.65 -2.81 36.55
CA ASP A 8 3.39 -3.42 35.25
C ASP A 8 2.35 -2.49 34.60
N ARG A 9 2.66 -1.27 34.15
CA ARG A 9 3.48 -0.93 32.97
C ARG A 9 3.34 -1.88 31.79
N ASP A 10 2.14 -2.42 31.60
CA ASP A 10 1.66 -2.81 30.28
C ASP A 10 0.79 -1.68 29.69
N HIS A 11 1.30 -0.46 29.81
CA HIS A 11 0.95 0.62 28.91
C HIS A 11 1.97 0.54 27.76
N ASP A 12 1.46 0.54 26.53
CA ASP A 12 2.20 0.85 25.29
C ASP A 12 2.79 -0.34 24.51
N ARG A 13 1.91 -1.18 23.96
CA ARG A 13 2.17 -1.79 22.64
C ARG A 13 0.93 -1.92 21.75
N GLU A 14 -0.01 -0.99 21.87
CA GLU A 14 -1.07 -0.81 20.85
C GLU A 14 -0.50 -0.28 19.51
N ASP A 15 0.74 0.22 19.52
CA ASP A 15 1.43 0.79 18.35
C ASP A 15 2.19 -0.25 17.48
N THR A 16 2.18 -1.53 17.87
CA THR A 16 2.79 -2.58 17.07
C THR A 16 1.79 -3.12 16.04
N LEU A 17 2.05 -2.87 14.75
CA LEU A 17 1.38 -3.59 13.66
C LEU A 17 1.66 -5.08 13.82
N HIS A 18 0.72 -5.82 14.43
CA HIS A 18 0.75 -7.27 14.44
C HIS A 18 0.74 -7.79 12.99
N THR A 19 1.34 -8.97 12.74
CA THR A 19 1.54 -9.51 11.38
C THR A 19 0.26 -9.53 10.54
N GLY A 20 -0.90 -9.79 11.16
CA GLY A 20 -2.21 -9.70 10.49
C GLY A 20 -2.57 -8.27 10.03
N GLY A 21 -2.32 -7.26 10.86
CA GLY A 21 -2.53 -5.86 10.50
C GLY A 21 -1.58 -5.38 9.39
N LEU A 22 -0.33 -5.84 9.40
CA LEU A 22 0.61 -5.53 8.31
C LEU A 22 0.16 -6.17 6.98
N GLN A 23 -0.27 -7.44 7.01
CA GLN A 23 -0.76 -8.12 5.82
C GLN A 23 -1.99 -7.41 5.23
N ASP A 24 -2.91 -6.94 6.08
CA ASP A 24 -4.10 -6.21 5.63
C ASP A 24 -3.76 -4.85 5.03
N VAL A 25 -2.82 -4.11 5.62
CA VAL A 25 -2.30 -2.86 5.05
C VAL A 25 -1.69 -3.09 3.66
N LEU A 26 -0.88 -4.13 3.49
CA LEU A 26 -0.25 -4.45 2.21
C LEU A 26 -1.27 -4.91 1.16
N LYS A 27 -2.29 -5.67 1.54
CA LYS A 27 -3.41 -6.04 0.65
C LYS A 27 -4.21 -4.82 0.21
N GLN A 28 -4.53 -3.93 1.16
CA GLN A 28 -5.25 -2.70 0.83
C GLN A 28 -4.43 -1.81 -0.11
N ALA A 29 -3.13 -1.67 0.13
CA ALA A 29 -2.23 -0.95 -0.77
C ALA A 29 -2.21 -1.60 -2.16
N TYR A 30 -2.16 -2.93 -2.25
CA TYR A 30 -2.17 -3.66 -3.52
C TYR A 30 -3.45 -3.36 -4.32
N GLU A 31 -4.62 -3.41 -3.67
CA GLU A 31 -5.91 -3.13 -4.32
C GLU A 31 -5.98 -1.70 -4.85
N VAL A 32 -5.55 -0.71 -4.05
CA VAL A 32 -5.53 0.70 -4.46
C VAL A 32 -4.59 0.92 -5.65
N GLU A 33 -3.39 0.33 -5.62
CA GLU A 33 -2.43 0.45 -6.73
C GLU A 33 -2.98 -0.16 -8.03
N ASP A 34 -3.64 -1.31 -7.95
CA ASP A 34 -4.25 -1.97 -9.11
C ASP A 34 -5.46 -1.18 -9.66
N GLU A 35 -6.29 -0.60 -8.80
CA GLU A 35 -7.40 0.27 -9.21
C GLU A 35 -6.89 1.53 -9.92
N LEU A 36 -5.88 2.21 -9.35
CA LEU A 36 -5.28 3.40 -9.95
C LEU A 36 -4.64 3.09 -11.30
N MET A 37 -3.94 1.96 -11.43
CA MET A 37 -3.40 1.50 -12.71
C MET A 37 -4.50 1.41 -13.77
N ARG A 38 -5.58 0.69 -13.47
CA ARG A 38 -6.72 0.50 -14.37
C ARG A 38 -7.36 1.84 -14.75
N GLN A 39 -7.56 2.72 -13.76
CA GLN A 39 -8.14 4.04 -13.98
C GLN A 39 -7.28 4.90 -14.92
N TYR A 40 -5.96 4.93 -14.71
CA TYR A 40 -5.07 5.71 -15.56
C TYR A 40 -4.98 5.15 -16.98
N MET A 41 -4.98 3.83 -17.17
CA MET A 41 -5.02 3.22 -18.50
C MET A 41 -6.30 3.60 -19.26
N ILE A 42 -7.47 3.42 -18.63
CA ILE A 42 -8.76 3.76 -19.24
C ILE A 42 -8.83 5.26 -19.56
N THR A 43 -8.31 6.11 -18.67
CA THR A 43 -8.30 7.56 -18.87
C THR A 43 -7.36 7.96 -20.02
N ALA A 44 -6.18 7.35 -20.11
CA ALA A 44 -5.22 7.58 -21.19
C ALA A 44 -5.79 7.20 -22.57
N GLU A 45 -6.59 6.12 -22.65
CA GLU A 45 -7.26 5.71 -23.88
C GLU A 45 -8.30 6.71 -24.37
N ARG A 46 -8.95 7.43 -23.44
CA ARG A 46 -9.99 8.42 -23.74
C ARG A 46 -9.44 9.81 -24.09
N ILE A 47 -8.15 10.05 -23.89
CA ILE A 47 -7.52 11.34 -24.22
C ILE A 47 -6.98 11.28 -25.65
N HIS A 48 -7.59 12.09 -26.52
CA HIS A 48 -7.21 12.19 -27.94
C HIS A 48 -6.45 13.48 -28.26
N ASP A 49 -6.76 14.57 -27.55
CA ASP A 49 -6.27 15.91 -27.89
C ASP A 49 -5.06 16.37 -27.05
N ASN A 50 -4.55 15.51 -26.17
CA ASN A 50 -3.41 15.82 -25.30
C ASN A 50 -2.45 14.64 -25.17
N PRO A 51 -1.54 14.44 -26.14
CA PRO A 51 -0.62 13.32 -26.14
C PRO A 51 0.32 13.31 -24.93
N GLU A 52 0.75 14.47 -24.44
CA GLU A 52 1.63 14.55 -23.27
C GLU A 52 0.93 14.07 -21.99
N LEU A 53 -0.35 14.44 -21.80
CA LEU A 53 -1.12 13.96 -20.65
C LEU A 53 -1.37 12.46 -20.74
N LYS A 54 -1.68 11.96 -21.95
CA LYS A 54 -1.80 10.51 -22.20
C LYS A 54 -0.54 9.77 -21.79
N ASP A 55 0.64 10.24 -22.21
CA ASP A 55 1.91 9.61 -21.87
C ASP A 55 2.18 9.66 -20.36
N ARG A 56 1.86 10.77 -19.68
CA ARG A 56 1.97 10.85 -18.22
C ARG A 56 1.07 9.85 -17.50
N LEU A 57 -0.18 9.68 -17.95
CA LEU A 57 -1.09 8.69 -17.37
C LEU A 57 -0.60 7.26 -17.58
N LEU A 58 -0.05 6.94 -18.76
CA LEU A 58 0.57 5.64 -19.00
C LEU A 58 1.79 5.41 -18.10
N ASN A 59 2.61 6.43 -17.88
CA ASN A 59 3.74 6.36 -16.96
C ASN A 59 3.28 6.13 -15.51
N PHE A 60 2.19 6.76 -15.08
CA PHE A 60 1.60 6.47 -13.76
C PHE A 60 1.15 5.02 -13.67
N ALA A 61 0.38 4.52 -14.65
CA ALA A 61 -0.06 3.14 -14.69
C ALA A 61 1.10 2.12 -14.65
N GLN A 62 2.18 2.38 -15.38
CA GLN A 62 3.40 1.56 -15.32
C GLN A 62 4.05 1.58 -13.93
N GLY A 63 4.06 2.74 -13.28
CA GLY A 63 4.52 2.90 -11.90
C GLY A 63 3.67 2.09 -10.91
N ASN A 64 2.34 2.16 -11.05
CA ASN A 64 1.41 1.33 -10.27
C ASN A 64 1.70 -0.15 -10.49
N ALA A 65 1.81 -0.62 -11.75
CA ALA A 65 2.11 -2.02 -12.06
C ALA A 65 3.40 -2.53 -11.40
N LYS A 66 4.44 -1.68 -11.34
CA LYS A 66 5.69 -2.02 -10.63
C LYS A 66 5.45 -2.18 -9.13
N ARG A 67 4.73 -1.26 -8.50
CA ARG A 67 4.42 -1.30 -7.06
C ARG A 67 3.52 -2.48 -6.70
N THR A 68 2.51 -2.78 -7.52
CA THR A 68 1.65 -3.96 -7.39
C THR A 68 2.46 -5.26 -7.37
N ARG A 69 3.47 -5.40 -8.25
CA ARG A 69 4.38 -6.56 -8.22
C ARG A 69 5.20 -6.63 -6.94
N GLN A 70 5.77 -5.51 -6.51
CA GLN A 70 6.54 -5.44 -5.26
C GLN A 70 5.68 -5.83 -4.06
N LEU A 71 4.47 -5.26 -3.94
CA LEU A 71 3.51 -5.60 -2.87
C LEU A 71 3.13 -7.08 -2.90
N GLN A 72 2.92 -7.65 -4.09
CA GLN A 72 2.63 -9.08 -4.23
C GLN A 72 3.80 -9.96 -3.77
N ASP A 73 5.03 -9.54 -4.02
CA ASP A 73 6.22 -10.27 -3.58
C ASP A 73 6.45 -10.15 -2.06
N GLU A 74 6.14 -9.01 -1.44
CA GLU A 74 6.13 -8.87 0.02
C GLU A 74 5.03 -9.70 0.67
N LEU A 75 3.82 -9.70 0.11
CA LEU A 75 2.70 -10.50 0.61
C LEU A 75 2.95 -12.01 0.57
N LYS A 76 3.82 -12.50 -0.33
CA LYS A 76 4.25 -13.91 -0.38
C LYS A 76 5.30 -14.26 0.67
N GLN A 77 6.01 -13.27 1.21
CA GLN A 77 7.08 -13.44 2.18
C GLN A 77 6.58 -13.37 3.63
N LEU A 78 5.37 -12.86 3.85
CA LEU A 78 4.64 -12.90 5.13
C LEU A 78 4.01 -14.27 5.37
#